data_AF-A0A2R8BDK8-F1
#
_entry.id   AF-A0A2R8BDK8-F1
#
_cell.length_a   1.000
_cell.length_b   1.000
_cell.length_c   1.000
_cell.angle_alpha   90.00
_cell.angle_beta   90.00
_cell.angle_gamma   90.00
#
_symmetry.space_group_name_H-M   'P 1'
#
loop_
_entity.id
_entity.type
_entity.pdbx_description
1 polymer ?
#
loop_
_entity_poly.entity_id
_entity_poly.type
_entity_poly.pdbx_seq_one_letter_code
_entity_poly.pdbx_strand_id
1 'polypeptide(L)'
;MSRVKTLQSLFKRYRRPGDIVFAWVFLIGAVFLLSEIFDQTAYKPRGKLAAQPRFWPAVSLGAMTLFAAFHLLGSALSERIDGRWHEVLHWLKSIEYAGWFIAYAAVVPYAGYLPTTIIFAVLLALRSGYRSAKMLGAAAVSSFVVVVLFKTLLKVNLPAGRVYEVLPDGVRQIMLTYF
;
A
#
# COMPACT_ATOMS: atom_id res chain seq x y z
N MET A 1 -3.31 -27.60 -29.94
CA MET A 1 -1.94 -27.86 -29.43
C MET A 1 -1.96 -27.77 -27.91
N SER A 2 -1.88 -28.90 -27.21
CA SER A 2 -1.81 -28.89 -25.73
C SER A 2 -0.42 -28.41 -25.31
N ARG A 3 -0.34 -27.33 -24.53
CA ARG A 3 0.92 -26.88 -23.93
C ARG A 3 1.25 -27.81 -22.77
N VAL A 4 1.91 -28.93 -23.05
CA VAL A 4 2.56 -29.73 -22.02
C VAL A 4 3.70 -28.90 -21.46
N LYS A 5 3.47 -28.22 -20.32
CA LYS A 5 4.54 -27.55 -19.56
C LYS A 5 5.43 -28.63 -18.97
N THR A 6 6.65 -28.77 -19.46
CA THR A 6 7.67 -29.66 -18.90
C THR A 6 7.90 -29.37 -17.42
N LEU A 7 8.19 -30.37 -16.58
CA LEU A 7 8.50 -30.19 -15.13
C LEU A 7 9.53 -29.07 -14.89
N GLN A 8 10.55 -28.98 -15.73
CA GLN A 8 11.57 -27.93 -15.68
C GLN A 8 11.01 -26.51 -15.79
N SER A 9 9.90 -26.31 -16.51
CA SER A 9 9.23 -25.00 -16.63
C SER A 9 8.45 -24.61 -15.37
N LEU A 10 8.06 -25.59 -14.53
CA LEU A 10 7.42 -25.36 -13.24
C LEU A 10 8.45 -24.93 -12.18
N PHE A 11 9.70 -25.38 -12.30
CA PHE A 11 10.79 -25.03 -11.38
C PHE A 11 11.68 -23.88 -11.91
N LYS A 12 11.34 -23.29 -13.07
CA LYS A 12 12.10 -22.16 -13.62
C LYS A 12 11.86 -20.92 -12.77
N ARG A 13 12.90 -20.46 -12.06
CA ARG A 13 12.87 -19.19 -11.33
C ARG A 13 12.86 -18.03 -12.34
N TYR A 14 11.75 -17.30 -12.39
CA TYR A 14 11.68 -16.03 -13.14
C TYR A 14 12.40 -14.94 -12.34
N ARG A 15 13.62 -14.61 -12.74
CA ARG A 15 14.40 -13.53 -12.11
C ARG A 15 14.16 -12.21 -12.85
N ARG A 16 14.14 -11.11 -12.11
CA ARG A 16 14.01 -9.76 -12.66
C ARG A 16 15.30 -8.97 -12.47
N PRO A 17 15.63 -8.02 -13.38
CA PRO A 17 16.84 -7.18 -13.27
C PRO A 17 17.02 -6.49 -11.90
N GLY A 18 15.93 -6.11 -11.25
CA GLY A 18 15.91 -5.44 -9.95
C GLY A 18 16.10 -6.36 -8.73
N ASP A 19 16.09 -7.70 -8.89
CA ASP A 19 16.08 -8.68 -7.78
C ASP A 19 17.18 -8.43 -6.74
N ILE A 20 18.38 -8.05 -7.16
CA ILE A 20 19.50 -7.78 -6.25
C ILE A 20 19.28 -6.53 -5.38
N VAL A 21 18.65 -5.49 -5.92
CA VAL A 21 18.35 -4.25 -5.17
C VAL A 21 17.26 -4.55 -4.15
N PHE A 22 16.23 -5.28 -4.58
CA PHE A 22 15.17 -5.73 -3.69
C PHE A 22 15.73 -6.56 -2.53
N ALA A 23 16.63 -7.52 -2.80
CA ALA A 23 17.22 -8.36 -1.77
C ALA A 23 18.04 -7.55 -0.75
N TRP A 24 18.80 -6.54 -1.20
CA TRP A 24 19.51 -5.63 -0.30
C TRP A 24 18.56 -4.81 0.57
N VAL A 25 17.56 -4.16 -0.04
CA VAL A 25 16.58 -3.34 0.69
C VAL A 25 15.83 -4.19 1.72
N PHE A 26 15.42 -5.39 1.35
CA PHE A 26 14.70 -6.31 2.22
C PHE A 26 15.57 -6.79 3.38
N LEU A 27 16.83 -7.17 3.13
CA LEU A 27 17.75 -7.57 4.19
C LEU A 27 18.06 -6.41 5.16
N ILE A 28 18.34 -5.21 4.64
CA ILE A 28 18.59 -4.03 5.48
C ILE A 28 17.38 -3.73 6.37
N GLY A 29 16.17 -3.75 5.79
CA GLY A 29 14.94 -3.57 6.56
C GLY A 29 14.73 -4.66 7.63
N ALA A 30 15.01 -5.92 7.29
CA ALA A 30 14.88 -7.03 8.23
C ALA A 30 15.87 -6.94 9.40
N VAL A 31 17.14 -6.62 9.10
CA VAL A 31 18.18 -6.40 10.12
C VAL A 31 17.83 -5.21 11.00
N PHE A 32 17.36 -4.10 10.42
CA PHE A 32 16.91 -2.94 11.19
C PHE A 32 15.76 -3.30 12.14
N LEU A 33 14.71 -3.96 11.66
CA LEU A 33 13.61 -4.39 12.54
C LEU A 33 14.08 -5.36 13.63
N LEU A 34 15.02 -6.24 13.32
CA LEU A 34 15.60 -7.16 14.29
C LEU A 34 16.49 -6.44 15.31
N SER A 35 17.20 -5.36 14.94
CA SER A 35 18.01 -4.58 15.89
C SER A 35 17.15 -3.89 16.96
N GLU A 36 15.97 -3.42 16.57
CA GLU A 36 15.02 -2.75 17.46
C GLU A 36 14.27 -3.71 18.41
N ILE A 37 14.47 -5.02 18.29
CA ILE A 37 13.64 -6.00 19.01
C ILE A 37 13.75 -5.86 20.53
N PHE A 38 14.93 -5.49 21.03
CA PHE A 38 15.15 -5.35 22.47
C PHE A 38 14.49 -4.11 23.06
N ASP A 39 14.39 -3.04 22.26
CA ASP A 39 13.82 -1.76 22.67
C ASP A 39 12.29 -1.73 22.52
N GLN A 40 11.75 -2.43 21.50
CA GLN A 40 10.32 -2.42 21.19
C GLN A 40 9.52 -3.56 21.85
N THR A 41 10.19 -4.58 22.39
CA THR A 41 9.52 -5.74 23.01
C THR A 41 10.23 -6.16 24.28
N ALA A 42 9.58 -6.95 25.14
CA ALA A 42 10.18 -7.44 26.38
C ALA A 42 9.83 -8.90 26.66
N TYR A 43 10.76 -9.59 27.34
CA TYR A 43 10.44 -10.81 28.08
C TYR A 43 10.02 -10.45 29.50
N LYS A 44 8.89 -11.02 29.95
CA LYS A 44 8.42 -10.87 31.31
C LYS A 44 8.92 -12.05 32.17
N PRO A 45 9.29 -11.82 33.45
CA PRO A 45 9.87 -12.84 34.32
C PRO A 45 8.98 -14.08 34.54
N ARG A 46 7.66 -13.94 34.33
CA ARG A 46 6.67 -15.00 34.51
C ARG A 46 5.81 -15.11 33.25
N GLY A 47 5.59 -16.33 32.78
CA GLY A 47 4.78 -16.60 31.59
C GLY A 47 5.38 -17.69 30.71
N LYS A 48 4.53 -18.45 30.02
CA LYS A 48 4.97 -19.47 29.05
C LYS A 48 5.74 -18.80 27.91
N LEU A 49 6.82 -19.41 27.44
CA LEU A 49 7.71 -18.85 26.40
C LEU A 49 6.94 -18.37 25.15
N ALA A 50 6.04 -19.20 24.62
CA ALA A 50 5.25 -18.88 23.43
C ALA A 50 4.20 -17.77 23.65
N ALA A 51 3.89 -17.40 24.90
CA ALA A 51 3.00 -16.30 25.25
C ALA A 51 3.76 -15.00 25.56
N GLN A 52 5.09 -15.02 25.49
CA GLN A 52 5.90 -13.85 25.74
C GLN A 52 5.77 -12.84 24.59
N PRO A 53 5.63 -11.53 24.88
CA PRO A 53 5.49 -10.51 23.85
C PRO A 53 6.61 -10.50 22.81
N ARG A 54 7.86 -10.81 23.21
CA ARG A 54 9.02 -10.84 22.32
C ARG A 54 9.15 -12.13 21.49
N PHE A 55 8.59 -13.25 21.95
CA PHE A 55 8.94 -14.56 21.39
C PHE A 55 8.62 -14.69 19.90
N TRP A 56 7.37 -14.45 19.49
CA TRP A 56 6.97 -14.55 18.09
C TRP A 56 7.61 -13.48 17.20
N PRO A 57 7.72 -12.20 17.63
CA PRO A 57 8.54 -11.22 16.91
C PRO A 57 9.99 -11.67 16.69
N ALA A 58 10.62 -12.30 17.70
CA ALA A 58 12.01 -12.77 17.56
C ALA A 58 12.14 -13.91 16.56
N VAL A 59 11.22 -14.88 16.62
CA VAL A 59 11.18 -16.00 15.67
C VAL A 59 10.93 -15.49 14.25
N SER A 60 9.95 -14.60 14.06
CA SER A 60 9.59 -14.09 12.73
C SER A 60 10.68 -13.20 12.14
N LEU A 61 11.22 -12.23 12.89
CA LEU A 61 12.28 -11.34 12.42
C LEU A 61 13.59 -12.08 12.21
N GLY A 62 13.92 -13.05 13.09
CA GLY A 62 15.10 -13.91 12.93
C GLY A 62 15.01 -14.75 11.65
N ALA A 63 13.89 -15.45 11.44
CA ALA A 63 13.66 -16.22 10.22
C ALA A 63 13.65 -15.33 8.96
N MET A 64 12.96 -14.20 9.00
CA MET A 64 12.90 -13.23 7.90
C MET A 64 14.30 -12.74 7.52
N THR A 65 15.14 -12.39 8.51
CA THR A 65 16.51 -11.94 8.30
C THR A 65 17.37 -13.04 7.68
N LEU A 66 17.27 -14.27 8.20
CA LEU A 66 18.00 -15.43 7.66
C LEU A 66 17.63 -15.71 6.20
N PHE A 67 16.34 -15.77 5.88
CA PHE A 67 15.88 -16.02 4.51
C PHE A 67 16.16 -14.84 3.58
N ALA A 68 16.12 -13.59 4.07
CA ALA A 68 16.57 -12.43 3.32
C ALA A 68 18.05 -12.52 2.96
N ALA A 69 18.91 -12.99 3.88
CA ALA A 69 20.33 -13.20 3.61
C ALA A 69 20.55 -14.30 2.56
N PHE A 70 19.81 -15.42 2.64
CA PHE A 70 19.85 -16.45 1.61
C PHE A 70 19.33 -15.97 0.25
N HIS A 71 18.28 -15.13 0.24
CA HIS A 71 17.79 -14.51 -0.99
C HIS A 71 18.86 -13.60 -1.60
N LEU A 72 19.51 -12.77 -0.79
CA LEU A 72 20.59 -11.90 -1.25
C LEU A 72 21.77 -12.70 -1.80
N LEU A 73 22.22 -13.74 -1.08
CA LEU A 73 23.30 -14.63 -1.53
C LEU A 73 22.93 -15.29 -2.87
N GLY A 74 21.75 -15.89 -2.95
CA GLY A 74 21.26 -16.49 -4.18
C GLY A 74 21.09 -15.46 -5.30
N SER A 75 20.80 -14.20 -4.96
CA SER A 75 20.70 -13.13 -5.96
C SER A 75 22.06 -12.69 -6.49
N ALA A 76 23.05 -12.57 -5.61
CA ALA A 76 24.41 -12.13 -5.89
C ALA A 76 25.23 -13.16 -6.69
N LEU A 77 25.01 -14.45 -6.44
CA LEU A 77 25.69 -15.55 -7.14
C LEU A 77 25.10 -15.88 -8.51
N SER A 78 23.94 -15.32 -8.84
CA SER A 78 23.28 -15.60 -10.11
C SER A 78 23.71 -14.60 -11.19
N GLU A 79 23.53 -14.97 -12.46
CA GLU A 79 23.85 -14.12 -13.61
C GLU A 79 23.16 -12.75 -13.53
N ARG A 80 23.89 -11.70 -13.94
CA ARG A 80 23.40 -10.33 -13.97
C ARG A 80 22.56 -10.12 -15.23
N ILE A 81 21.40 -9.51 -15.04
CA ILE A 81 20.49 -9.14 -16.12
C ILE A 81 20.52 -7.62 -16.26
N ASP A 82 20.63 -7.13 -17.49
CA ASP A 82 20.62 -5.71 -17.78
C ASP A 82 19.27 -5.05 -17.49
N GLY A 83 19.28 -3.74 -17.25
CA GLY A 83 18.05 -2.96 -17.02
C GLY A 83 17.64 -2.81 -15.55
N ARG A 84 18.47 -3.22 -14.59
CA ARG A 84 18.22 -3.07 -13.13
C ARG A 84 17.68 -1.69 -12.74
N TRP A 85 18.35 -0.62 -13.19
CA TRP A 85 17.96 0.74 -12.83
C TRP A 85 16.64 1.19 -13.47
N HIS A 86 16.29 0.66 -14.65
CA HIS A 86 14.99 0.92 -15.26
C HIS A 86 13.86 0.34 -14.42
N GLU A 87 14.05 -0.85 -13.86
CA GLU A 87 13.09 -1.47 -12.94
C GLU A 87 12.99 -0.70 -11.61
N VAL A 88 14.12 -0.30 -11.02
CA VAL A 88 14.13 0.51 -9.77
C VAL A 88 13.43 1.86 -9.98
N LEU A 89 13.73 2.56 -11.09
CA LEU A 89 13.04 3.80 -11.44
C LEU A 89 11.54 3.58 -11.66
N HIS A 90 11.15 2.41 -12.18
CA HIS A 90 9.74 2.05 -12.29
C HIS A 90 9.08 1.87 -10.92
N TRP A 91 9.75 1.28 -9.94
CA TRP A 91 9.24 1.19 -8.57
C TRP A 91 9.05 2.56 -7.93
N LEU A 92 9.99 3.48 -8.16
CA LEU A 92 9.88 4.85 -7.64
C LEU A 92 8.66 5.59 -8.21
N LYS A 93 8.20 5.26 -9.42
CA LYS A 93 6.94 5.81 -9.95
C LYS A 93 5.73 5.43 -9.08
N SER A 94 5.77 4.32 -8.35
CA SER A 94 4.70 3.96 -7.41
C SER A 94 4.60 4.91 -6.22
N ILE A 95 5.69 5.59 -5.84
CA ILE A 95 5.70 6.59 -4.75
C ILE A 95 4.77 7.76 -5.08
N GLU A 96 4.55 8.05 -6.36
CA GLU A 96 3.58 9.05 -6.79
C GLU A 96 2.19 8.81 -6.18
N TYR A 97 1.74 7.55 -6.10
CA TYR A 97 0.43 7.22 -5.52
C TYR A 97 0.39 7.46 -4.00
N ALA A 98 1.51 7.31 -3.29
CA ALA A 98 1.61 7.75 -1.91
C ALA A 98 1.48 9.28 -1.80
N GLY A 99 2.09 10.01 -2.74
CA GLY A 99 1.91 11.46 -2.87
C GLY A 99 0.45 11.86 -3.10
N TRP A 100 -0.26 11.16 -3.99
CA TRP A 100 -1.71 11.35 -4.21
C TRP A 100 -2.52 11.12 -2.94
N PHE A 101 -2.19 10.10 -2.15
CA PHE A 101 -2.87 9.83 -0.88
C PHE A 101 -2.59 10.93 0.16
N ILE A 102 -1.35 11.40 0.27
CA ILE A 102 -1.00 12.52 1.18
C ILE A 102 -1.75 13.79 0.77
N ALA A 103 -1.77 14.11 -0.51
CA ALA A 103 -2.52 15.26 -1.02
C ALA A 103 -4.02 15.13 -0.76
N TYR A 104 -4.59 13.93 -0.95
CA TYR A 104 -5.97 13.63 -0.61
C TYR A 104 -6.25 13.91 0.87
N ALA A 105 -5.44 13.32 1.76
CA ALA A 105 -5.60 13.47 3.20
C ALA A 105 -5.46 14.93 3.66
N ALA A 106 -4.59 15.70 3.01
CA ALA A 106 -4.41 17.13 3.28
C ALA A 106 -5.60 17.98 2.82
N VAL A 107 -6.28 17.61 1.73
CA VAL A 107 -7.42 18.37 1.18
C VAL A 107 -8.74 18.06 1.89
N VAL A 108 -8.94 16.83 2.36
CA VAL A 108 -10.18 16.38 3.02
C VAL A 108 -10.69 17.34 4.10
N PRO A 109 -9.88 17.86 5.05
CA PRO A 109 -10.35 18.79 6.09
C PRO A 109 -10.94 20.10 5.55
N TYR A 110 -10.57 20.50 4.33
CA TYR A 110 -11.02 21.74 3.72
C TYR A 110 -12.24 21.52 2.84
N ALA A 111 -12.13 20.62 1.86
CA ALA A 111 -13.18 20.40 0.86
C ALA A 111 -14.27 19.42 1.34
N GLY A 112 -13.98 18.58 2.32
CA GLY A 112 -14.88 17.54 2.83
C GLY A 112 -14.66 16.20 2.15
N TYR A 113 -15.08 15.11 2.80
CA TYR A 113 -14.73 13.76 2.36
C TYR A 113 -15.29 13.41 0.98
N LEU A 114 -16.59 13.66 0.73
CA LEU A 114 -17.24 13.32 -0.53
C LEU A 114 -16.61 14.02 -1.76
N PRO A 115 -16.58 15.37 -1.85
CA PRO A 115 -16.06 16.04 -3.04
C PRO A 115 -14.58 15.74 -3.26
N THR A 116 -13.80 15.64 -2.18
CA THR A 116 -12.38 15.27 -2.29
C THR A 116 -12.21 13.87 -2.87
N THR A 117 -13.01 12.90 -2.40
CA THR A 117 -12.94 11.51 -2.90
C THR A 117 -13.30 11.43 -4.37
N ILE A 118 -14.37 12.09 -4.82
CA ILE A 118 -14.80 12.06 -6.22
C ILE A 118 -13.72 12.71 -7.12
N ILE A 119 -13.24 13.90 -6.74
CA ILE A 119 -12.21 14.60 -7.52
C ILE A 119 -10.95 13.75 -7.64
N PHE A 120 -10.44 13.22 -6.53
CA PHE A 120 -9.22 12.41 -6.54
C PHE A 120 -9.41 11.08 -7.28
N ALA A 121 -10.58 10.44 -7.20
CA ALA A 121 -10.87 9.23 -7.97
C ALA A 121 -10.82 9.50 -9.49
N VAL A 122 -11.41 10.61 -9.95
CA VAL A 122 -11.38 11.01 -11.37
C VAL A 122 -9.98 11.40 -11.81
N LEU A 123 -9.25 12.18 -11.01
CA LEU A 123 -7.87 12.58 -11.31
C LEU A 123 -6.93 11.36 -11.39
N LEU A 124 -7.09 10.38 -10.48
CA LEU A 124 -6.31 9.14 -10.52
C LEU A 124 -6.70 8.24 -11.70
N ALA A 125 -7.97 8.21 -12.10
CA ALA A 125 -8.38 7.52 -13.32
C ALA A 125 -7.73 8.13 -14.57
N LEU A 126 -7.73 9.47 -14.67
CA LEU A 126 -7.02 10.20 -15.72
C LEU A 126 -5.52 9.90 -15.69
N ARG A 127 -4.91 9.92 -14.49
CA ARG A 127 -3.48 9.67 -14.29
C ARG A 127 -3.08 8.23 -14.65
N SER A 128 -3.99 7.28 -14.48
CA SER A 128 -3.82 5.88 -14.86
C SER A 128 -4.00 5.65 -16.37
N GLY A 129 -4.34 6.71 -17.14
CA GLY A 129 -4.48 6.67 -18.60
C GLY A 129 -5.93 6.48 -19.09
N TYR A 130 -6.91 6.37 -18.20
CA TYR A 130 -8.31 6.29 -18.61
C TYR A 130 -8.81 7.66 -19.05
N ARG A 131 -9.20 7.80 -20.32
CA ARG A 131 -9.68 9.08 -20.88
C ARG A 131 -11.11 9.06 -21.40
N SER A 132 -11.71 7.89 -21.54
CA SER A 132 -13.11 7.79 -21.99
C SER A 132 -14.07 8.33 -20.93
N ALA A 133 -15.05 9.14 -21.35
CA ALA A 133 -16.07 9.70 -20.45
C ALA A 133 -16.79 8.62 -19.62
N LYS A 134 -17.04 7.44 -20.21
CA LYS A 134 -17.62 6.28 -19.51
C LYS A 134 -16.79 5.85 -18.29
N MET A 135 -15.46 5.83 -18.41
CA MET A 135 -14.58 5.41 -17.31
C MET A 135 -14.44 6.48 -16.24
N LEU A 136 -14.39 7.76 -16.63
CA LEU A 136 -14.37 8.86 -15.67
C LEU A 136 -15.69 8.96 -14.91
N GLY A 137 -16.82 8.80 -15.61
CA GLY A 137 -18.14 8.71 -14.99
C GLY A 137 -18.27 7.51 -14.06
N ALA A 138 -17.76 6.33 -14.46
CA ALA A 138 -17.73 5.15 -13.60
C ALA A 138 -16.91 5.38 -12.32
N ALA A 139 -15.75 6.04 -12.41
CA ALA A 139 -14.92 6.37 -11.24
C ALA A 139 -15.63 7.36 -10.28
N ALA A 140 -16.30 8.38 -10.83
CA ALA A 140 -17.08 9.32 -10.04
C ALA A 140 -18.26 8.64 -9.34
N VAL A 141 -19.03 7.82 -10.05
CA VAL A 141 -20.17 7.10 -9.48
C VAL A 141 -19.71 6.06 -8.45
N SER A 142 -18.66 5.29 -8.74
CA SER A 142 -18.16 4.28 -7.81
C SER A 142 -17.65 4.91 -6.52
N SER A 143 -16.91 6.01 -6.62
CA SER A 143 -16.43 6.74 -5.44
C SER A 143 -17.57 7.31 -4.61
N PHE A 144 -18.59 7.89 -5.24
CA PHE A 144 -19.81 8.33 -4.56
C PHE A 144 -20.51 7.18 -3.81
N VAL A 145 -20.73 6.03 -4.48
CA VAL A 145 -21.38 4.86 -3.88
C VAL A 145 -20.59 4.32 -2.69
N VAL A 146 -19.25 4.27 -2.81
CA VAL A 146 -18.39 3.83 -1.70
C VAL A 146 -18.52 4.78 -0.50
N VAL A 147 -18.50 6.09 -0.71
CA VAL A 147 -18.65 7.09 0.36
C VAL A 147 -20.01 6.92 1.06
N VAL A 148 -21.09 6.82 0.29
CA VAL A 148 -22.44 6.60 0.82
C VAL A 148 -22.51 5.30 1.63
N LEU A 149 -21.97 4.19 1.12
CA LEU A 149 -21.96 2.91 1.82
C LEU A 149 -21.21 3.01 3.16
N PHE A 150 -20.03 3.64 3.16
CA PHE A 150 -19.23 3.78 4.38
C PHE A 150 -19.92 4.64 5.43
N LYS A 151 -20.56 5.73 5.03
CA LYS A 151 -21.28 6.60 5.96
C LYS A 151 -22.58 5.96 6.46
N THR A 152 -23.38 5.38 5.58
CA THR A 152 -24.74 4.92 5.91
C THR A 152 -24.76 3.51 6.51
N LEU A 153 -24.05 2.56 5.90
CA LEU A 153 -24.04 1.16 6.32
C LEU A 153 -23.03 0.92 7.44
N LEU A 154 -21.81 1.46 7.29
CA LEU A 154 -20.71 1.22 8.24
C LEU A 154 -20.62 2.30 9.34
N LYS A 155 -21.43 3.36 9.27
CA LYS A 155 -21.48 4.47 10.25
C LYS A 155 -20.10 5.07 10.55
N VAL A 156 -19.23 5.15 9.54
CA VAL A 156 -17.89 5.71 9.69
C VAL A 156 -17.96 7.23 9.88
N ASN A 157 -17.19 7.76 10.83
CA ASN A 157 -17.04 9.19 11.04
C ASN A 157 -16.18 9.80 9.93
N LEU A 158 -16.84 10.38 8.93
CA LEU A 158 -16.18 11.11 7.84
C LEU A 158 -15.98 12.59 8.22
N PRO A 159 -14.79 13.18 7.97
CA PRO A 159 -14.55 14.59 8.26
C PRO A 159 -15.42 15.50 7.39
N ALA A 160 -16.17 16.39 8.04
CA ALA A 160 -16.83 17.50 7.36
C ALA A 160 -15.78 18.53 6.91
N GLY A 161 -15.91 19.01 5.67
CA GLY A 161 -15.04 20.04 5.14
C GLY A 161 -15.47 21.42 5.57
N ARG A 162 -14.52 22.33 5.80
CA ARG A 162 -14.80 23.76 6.05
C ARG A 162 -15.64 24.40 4.94
N VAL A 163 -15.50 23.93 3.70
CA VAL A 163 -16.31 24.39 2.56
C VAL A 163 -17.80 24.21 2.79
N TYR A 164 -18.21 23.24 3.63
CA TYR A 164 -19.63 23.02 3.92
C TYR A 164 -20.25 24.18 4.70
N GLU A 165 -19.46 24.98 5.43
CA GLU A 165 -19.95 26.11 6.21
C GLU A 165 -20.45 27.27 5.34
N VAL A 166 -19.95 27.37 4.10
CA VAL A 166 -20.30 28.40 3.12
C VAL A 166 -21.52 28.01 2.28
N LEU A 167 -21.99 26.76 2.39
CA LEU A 167 -23.15 26.29 1.64
C LEU A 167 -24.46 26.91 2.17
N PRO A 168 -25.46 27.13 1.30
CA PRO A 168 -26.81 27.51 1.72
C PRO A 168 -27.38 26.53 2.74
N ASP A 169 -28.19 27.01 3.68
CA ASP A 169 -28.63 26.25 4.86
C ASP A 169 -29.19 24.86 4.55
N GLY A 170 -30.03 24.75 3.51
CA GLY A 170 -30.61 23.47 3.10
C GLY A 170 -29.57 22.46 2.58
N VAL A 171 -28.58 22.91 1.81
CA VAL A 171 -27.53 22.04 1.24
C VAL A 171 -26.49 21.69 2.31
N ARG A 172 -26.16 22.67 3.18
CA ARG A 172 -25.24 22.48 4.30
C ARG A 172 -25.70 21.36 5.23
N GLN A 173 -26.97 21.37 5.62
CA GLN A 173 -27.51 20.34 6.51
C GLN A 173 -27.42 18.94 5.89
N ILE A 174 -27.69 18.81 4.59
CA ILE A 174 -27.55 17.52 3.87
C ILE A 174 -26.08 17.07 3.87
N MET A 175 -25.14 17.95 3.53
CA MET A 175 -23.72 17.61 3.47
C MET A 175 -23.15 17.22 4.84
N LEU A 176 -23.49 17.94 5.91
CA LEU A 176 -23.04 17.61 7.27
C LEU A 176 -23.66 16.32 7.81
N THR A 177 -24.90 16.02 7.43
CA THR A 177 -25.62 14.83 7.94
C THR A 177 -25.17 13.56 7.23
N TYR A 178 -25.03 13.62 5.90
CA TYR A 178 -24.88 12.43 5.06
C TYR A 178 -23.49 12.23 4.46
N PHE A 179 -22.58 13.21 4.57
CA PHE A 179 -21.29 13.19 3.89
C PHE A 179 -20.17 13.82 4.74
#